data_AF-A0A3E1NSY4-F1
#
_entry.id   AF-A0A3E1NSY4-F1
#
_cell.length_a   1.000
_cell.length_b   1.000
_cell.length_c   1.000
_cell.angle_alpha   90.00
_cell.angle_beta   90.00
_cell.angle_gamma   90.00
#
_symmetry.space_group_name_H-M   'P 1'
#
loop_
_entity.id
_entity.type
_entity.pdbx_description
1 polymer ?
#
loop_
_entity_poly.entity_id
_entity_poly.type
_entity_poly.pdbx_seq_one_letter_code
_entity_poly.pdbx_strand_id
1 'polypeptide(L)'
;MKDNAVFHVTKVLVDKTKKKQAIGVIKEQYITVGIKTNGIETERLKLRRVIYKARDGKRYIYITNDFSLPASKIATIYKNRWMIELLFKQIKQNFPLRYFWGESDNAIKMQVYCVLIAQLLMVVIRKKAATKKSFANMITVIRLHLMSYVDLLEFIKDTYKAWRKTHNASFAFST
;
A
#
# COMPACT_ATOMS: atom_id res chain seq x y z
N MET A 1 -7.89 9.50 16.85
CA MET A 1 -8.03 9.42 18.31
C MET A 1 -9.48 9.78 18.60
N LYS A 2 -10.25 8.92 19.26
CA LYS A 2 -11.59 9.32 19.72
C LYS A 2 -11.41 10.49 20.69
N ASP A 3 -12.34 11.44 20.70
CA ASP A 3 -12.20 12.66 21.51
C ASP A 3 -12.08 12.38 23.02
N ASN A 4 -12.44 11.16 23.45
CA ASN A 4 -12.44 10.73 24.85
C ASN A 4 -11.12 10.09 25.32
N ALA A 5 -10.07 10.04 24.49
CA ALA A 5 -8.83 9.42 24.90
C ALA A 5 -8.09 10.33 25.90
N VAL A 6 -7.89 9.83 27.13
CA VAL A 6 -7.21 10.54 28.21
C VAL A 6 -5.69 10.39 28.05
N PHE A 7 -4.99 11.51 27.93
CA PHE A 7 -3.52 11.54 27.88
C PHE A 7 -3.00 12.79 28.58
N HIS A 8 -1.84 12.66 29.21
CA HIS A 8 -1.15 13.78 29.82
C HIS A 8 -0.02 14.24 28.90
N VAL A 9 0.06 15.53 28.61
CA VAL A 9 1.15 16.08 27.81
C VAL A 9 2.33 16.35 28.73
N THR A 10 3.46 15.69 28.49
CA THR A 10 4.68 15.87 29.28
C THR A 10 5.54 17.01 28.71
N LYS A 11 5.67 17.08 27.38
CA LYS A 11 6.54 18.07 26.72
C LYS A 11 5.98 18.46 25.36
N VAL A 12 6.08 19.72 24.99
CA VAL A 12 5.77 20.22 23.65
C VAL A 12 7.09 20.59 22.97
N LEU A 13 7.39 19.95 21.84
CA LEU A 13 8.64 20.20 21.09
C LEU A 13 8.44 21.26 20.02
N VAL A 14 7.33 21.15 19.29
CA VAL A 14 7.00 22.07 18.19
C VAL A 14 5.54 22.45 18.31
N ASP A 15 5.25 23.74 18.22
CA ASP A 15 3.90 24.26 18.10
C ASP A 15 3.85 25.38 17.05
N LYS A 16 3.24 25.08 15.90
CA LYS A 16 3.00 26.01 14.78
C LYS A 16 1.51 26.35 14.64
N THR A 17 0.70 26.10 15.66
CA THR A 17 -0.77 26.24 15.60
C THR A 17 -1.22 27.67 15.28
N LYS A 18 -0.43 28.68 15.67
CA LYS A 18 -0.73 30.10 15.42
C LYS A 18 -0.60 30.54 13.95
N LYS A 19 0.05 29.75 13.08
CA LYS A 19 0.24 30.11 11.66
C LYS A 19 -0.97 29.64 10.83
N LYS A 20 -1.77 30.59 10.31
CA LYS A 20 -3.01 30.33 9.54
C LYS A 20 -2.83 29.36 8.35
N GLN A 21 -1.65 29.32 7.73
CA GLN A 21 -1.35 28.46 6.57
C GLN A 21 -0.26 27.40 6.82
N ALA A 22 -0.06 26.94 8.05
CA ALA A 22 0.93 25.88 8.30
C ALA A 22 0.52 24.57 7.62
N ILE A 23 1.33 24.11 6.65
CA ILE A 23 1.20 22.80 6.00
C ILE A 23 2.34 21.91 6.55
N GLY A 24 2.02 20.65 6.83
CA GLY A 24 2.98 19.70 7.39
C GLY A 24 2.79 19.48 8.90
N VAL A 25 3.90 19.31 9.64
CA VAL A 25 3.84 19.09 11.09
C VAL A 25 3.46 20.39 11.80
N ILE A 26 2.26 20.42 12.39
CA ILE A 26 1.74 21.55 13.16
C ILE A 26 2.23 21.46 14.60
N LYS A 27 2.09 20.28 15.21
CA LYS A 27 2.35 20.11 16.62
C LYS A 27 3.04 18.80 16.89
N GLU A 28 4.02 18.83 17.78
CA GLU A 28 4.75 17.67 18.23
C GLU A 28 4.87 17.69 19.74
N GLN A 29 4.44 16.60 20.38
CA GLN A 29 4.35 16.51 21.83
C GLN A 29 4.78 15.12 22.30
N TYR A 30 5.41 15.07 23.47
CA TYR A 30 5.49 13.85 24.25
C TYR A 30 4.29 13.77 25.18
N ILE A 31 3.63 12.63 25.17
CA ILE A 31 2.44 12.33 25.95
C ILE A 31 2.70 11.08 26.79
N THR A 32 2.02 10.99 27.92
CA THR A 32 1.91 9.76 28.69
C THR A 32 0.47 9.31 28.71
N VAL A 33 0.25 8.03 28.43
CA VAL A 33 -1.07 7.40 28.46
C VAL A 33 -1.09 6.39 29.60
N GLY A 34 -2.08 6.48 30.48
CA GLY A 34 -2.28 5.51 31.55
C GLY A 34 -2.85 4.21 31.00
N ILE A 35 -2.18 3.09 31.27
CA ILE A 35 -2.67 1.75 30.96
C ILE A 35 -3.46 1.26 32.17
N LYS A 36 -4.73 0.92 31.96
CA LYS A 36 -5.58 0.33 32.98
C LYS A 36 -5.61 -1.18 32.78
N THR A 37 -5.08 -1.92 33.76
CA THR A 37 -5.24 -3.37 33.85
C THR A 37 -6.22 -3.65 34.98
N ASN A 38 -7.33 -4.35 34.71
CA ASN A 38 -8.41 -4.60 35.68
C ASN A 38 -8.95 -3.32 36.37
N GLY A 39 -9.08 -2.22 35.63
CA GLY A 39 -9.61 -0.95 36.16
C GLY A 39 -8.62 -0.14 37.01
N ILE A 40 -7.47 -0.70 37.37
CA ILE A 40 -6.41 -0.04 38.13
C ILE A 40 -5.35 0.48 37.15
N GLU A 41 -5.06 1.79 37.22
CA GLU A 41 -3.99 2.41 36.42
C GLU A 41 -2.65 1.86 36.94
N THR A 42 -2.04 0.97 36.17
CA THR A 42 -0.87 0.18 36.60
C THR A 42 0.42 0.81 36.10
N GLU A 43 0.41 1.45 34.93
CA GLU A 43 1.60 2.02 34.32
C GLU A 43 1.28 3.20 33.39
N ARG A 44 2.22 4.14 33.23
CA ARG A 44 2.11 5.26 32.29
C ARG A 44 3.10 5.12 31.14
N LEU A 45 2.58 4.86 29.95
CA LEU A 45 3.40 4.65 28.76
C LEU A 45 3.72 5.99 28.08
N LYS A 46 5.02 6.28 27.93
CA LYS A 46 5.52 7.46 27.22
C LYS A 46 5.39 7.23 25.72
N LEU A 47 4.70 8.15 25.04
CA LEU A 47 4.47 8.16 23.60
C LEU A 47 4.75 9.54 23.03
N ARG A 48 4.88 9.60 21.72
CA ARG A 48 5.00 10.85 20.96
C ARG A 48 3.77 11.05 20.10
N ARG A 49 3.15 12.20 20.22
CA ARG A 49 2.00 12.65 19.46
C ARG A 49 2.45 13.66 18.41
N VAL A 50 2.10 13.39 17.15
CA VAL A 50 2.39 14.27 16.01
C VAL A 50 1.08 14.68 15.36
N ILE A 51 0.82 15.98 15.26
CA ILE A 51 -0.32 16.54 14.53
C ILE A 51 0.20 17.05 13.19
N TYR A 52 -0.28 16.42 12.12
CA TYR A 52 0.06 16.75 10.74
C TYR A 52 -1.15 17.34 10.03
N LYS A 53 -0.97 18.41 9.26
CA LYS A 53 -2.00 18.96 8.38
C LYS A 53 -1.60 18.76 6.93
N ALA A 54 -2.43 18.03 6.21
CA ALA A 54 -2.26 17.81 4.78
C ALA A 54 -2.70 19.05 3.99
N ARG A 55 -2.30 19.09 2.71
CA ARG A 55 -2.59 20.21 1.80
C ARG A 55 -4.08 20.39 1.53
N ASP A 56 -4.86 19.32 1.65
CA ASP A 56 -6.32 19.30 1.58
C ASP A 56 -6.99 19.90 2.84
N GLY A 57 -6.21 20.42 3.79
CA GLY A 57 -6.69 21.01 5.03
C GLY A 57 -7.01 20.01 6.14
N LYS A 58 -7.00 18.69 5.84
CA LYS A 58 -7.31 17.65 6.82
C LYS A 58 -6.19 17.54 7.85
N ARG A 59 -6.59 17.35 9.11
CA ARG A 59 -5.67 17.15 10.24
C ARG A 59 -5.61 15.67 10.59
N TYR A 60 -4.41 15.14 10.65
CA TYR A 60 -4.11 13.80 11.07
C TYR A 60 -3.35 13.84 12.40
N ILE A 61 -3.73 12.97 13.32
CA ILE A 61 -3.08 12.84 14.61
C ILE A 61 -2.46 11.45 14.65
N TYR A 62 -1.14 11.42 14.73
CA TYR A 62 -0.34 10.19 14.82
C TYR A 62 0.22 10.05 16.23
N ILE A 63 0.35 8.80 16.69
CA ILE A 63 0.94 8.45 17.98
C ILE A 63 1.98 7.38 17.71
N THR A 64 3.21 7.58 18.16
CA THR A 64 4.31 6.65 17.95
C THR A 64 5.12 6.46 19.23
N ASN A 65 5.73 5.28 19.37
CA ASN A 65 6.75 4.98 20.36
C ASN A 65 8.17 5.36 19.85
N ASP A 66 8.30 5.83 18.61
CA ASP A 66 9.59 6.24 18.05
C ASP A 66 9.86 7.72 18.33
N PHE A 67 10.88 7.95 19.17
CA PHE A 67 11.35 9.28 19.54
C PHE A 67 12.53 9.76 18.69
N SER A 68 13.12 8.88 17.88
CA SER A 68 14.32 9.14 17.08
C SER A 68 14.01 9.75 15.71
N LEU A 69 12.96 9.26 15.05
CA LEU A 69 12.63 9.68 13.70
C LEU A 69 12.05 11.11 13.66
N PRO A 70 12.30 11.89 12.60
CA PRO A 70 11.62 13.17 12.41
C PRO A 70 10.10 13.00 12.28
N ALA A 71 9.32 13.92 12.84
CA ALA A 71 7.86 13.91 12.77
C ALA A 71 7.31 13.90 11.34
N SER A 72 8.03 14.49 10.38
CA SER A 72 7.71 14.43 8.95
C SER A 72 7.81 13.00 8.39
N LYS A 73 8.88 12.25 8.74
CA LYS A 73 9.05 10.86 8.33
C LYS A 73 7.98 9.96 8.95
N ILE A 74 7.62 10.19 10.21
CA ILE A 74 6.51 9.48 10.87
C ILE A 74 5.22 9.67 10.06
N ALA A 75 4.88 10.92 9.68
CA ALA A 75 3.71 11.17 8.85
C ALA A 75 3.77 10.42 7.50
N THR A 76 4.95 10.34 6.86
CA THR A 76 5.13 9.55 5.63
C THR A 76 4.92 8.04 5.87
N ILE A 77 5.43 7.48 6.96
CA ILE A 77 5.23 6.07 7.31
C ILE A 77 3.73 5.77 7.50
N TYR A 78 3.03 6.62 8.25
CA TYR A 78 1.58 6.48 8.43
C TYR A 78 0.80 6.64 7.13
N LYS A 79 1.25 7.50 6.21
CA LYS A 79 0.68 7.58 4.85
C LYS A 79 0.90 6.28 4.07
N ASN A 80 2.08 5.70 4.15
CA ASN A 80 2.40 4.44 3.47
C ASN A 80 1.63 3.24 4.04
N ARG A 81 1.21 3.30 5.31
CA ARG A 81 0.34 2.26 5.90
C ARG A 81 -0.94 2.03 5.09
N TRP A 82 -1.53 3.09 4.51
CA TRP A 82 -2.72 2.95 3.65
C TRP A 82 -2.45 2.17 2.35
N MET A 83 -1.19 2.08 1.90
CA MET A 83 -0.85 1.25 0.74
C MET A 83 -1.15 -0.23 0.98
N ILE A 84 -1.10 -0.69 2.23
CA ILE A 84 -1.44 -2.07 2.60
C ILE A 84 -2.92 -2.35 2.33
N GLU A 85 -3.82 -1.40 2.65
CA GLU A 85 -5.25 -1.54 2.36
C GLU A 85 -5.51 -1.58 0.86
N LEU A 86 -4.79 -0.75 0.09
CA LEU A 86 -4.88 -0.76 -1.37
C LEU A 86 -4.37 -2.09 -1.94
N LEU A 87 -3.28 -2.66 -1.40
CA LEU A 87 -2.76 -3.98 -1.79
C LEU A 87 -3.82 -5.06 -1.55
N PHE A 88 -4.42 -5.12 -0.36
CA PHE A 88 -5.46 -6.11 -0.07
C PHE A 88 -6.71 -5.92 -0.93
N LYS A 89 -7.08 -4.67 -1.23
CA LYS A 89 -8.16 -4.37 -2.18
C LYS A 89 -7.84 -4.91 -3.57
N GLN A 90 -6.62 -4.72 -4.06
CA GLN A 90 -6.19 -5.24 -5.36
C GLN A 90 -6.19 -6.76 -5.40
N ILE A 91 -5.72 -7.44 -4.34
CA ILE A 91 -5.73 -8.90 -4.25
C ILE A 91 -7.17 -9.41 -4.35
N LYS A 92 -8.07 -8.88 -3.53
CA LYS A 92 -9.49 -9.29 -3.52
C LYS A 92 -10.20 -9.04 -4.85
N GLN A 93 -9.87 -7.96 -5.55
CA GLN A 93 -10.51 -7.59 -6.83
C GLN A 93 -9.98 -8.38 -8.02
N ASN A 94 -8.66 -8.57 -8.12
CA ASN A 94 -8.04 -9.16 -9.31
C ASN A 94 -7.85 -10.68 -9.21
N PHE A 95 -7.83 -11.22 -7.99
CA PHE A 95 -7.69 -12.66 -7.73
C PHE A 95 -8.84 -13.14 -6.83
N PRO A 96 -10.06 -13.24 -7.39
CA PRO A 96 -11.17 -13.78 -6.63
C PRO A 96 -10.87 -15.24 -6.27
N LEU A 97 -10.63 -15.52 -4.99
CA LEU A 97 -10.49 -16.87 -4.42
C LEU A 97 -11.84 -17.60 -4.36
N ARG A 98 -12.64 -17.52 -5.44
CA ARG A 98 -14.00 -18.10 -5.50
C ARG A 98 -14.00 -19.61 -5.56
N TYR A 99 -12.94 -20.21 -6.11
CA TYR A 99 -12.80 -21.65 -6.25
C TYR A 99 -11.47 -22.06 -5.63
N PHE A 100 -11.54 -22.83 -4.55
CA PHE A 100 -10.37 -23.46 -3.97
C PHE A 100 -10.10 -24.76 -4.72
N TRP A 101 -8.83 -24.99 -5.04
CA TRP A 101 -8.39 -26.20 -5.76
C TRP A 101 -8.26 -27.43 -4.85
N GLY A 102 -8.43 -27.24 -3.55
CA GLY A 102 -8.45 -28.30 -2.54
C GLY A 102 -9.06 -27.79 -1.23
N GLU A 103 -9.62 -28.71 -0.46
CA GLU A 103 -10.32 -28.41 0.80
C GLU A 103 -9.38 -28.42 2.01
N SER A 104 -8.14 -28.88 1.86
CA SER A 104 -7.16 -28.89 2.94
C SER A 104 -6.64 -27.47 3.24
N ASP A 105 -6.41 -27.18 4.52
CA ASP A 105 -5.84 -25.91 4.97
C ASP A 105 -4.50 -25.59 4.26
N ASN A 106 -3.68 -26.60 4.02
CA ASN A 106 -2.43 -26.43 3.28
C ASN A 106 -2.66 -26.03 1.81
N ALA A 107 -3.65 -26.62 1.13
CA ALA A 107 -3.98 -26.26 -0.25
C ALA A 107 -4.45 -24.80 -0.35
N ILE A 108 -5.27 -24.35 0.61
CA ILE A 108 -5.74 -22.97 0.68
C ILE A 108 -4.56 -22.01 0.93
N LYS A 109 -3.67 -22.32 1.89
CA LYS A 109 -2.46 -21.53 2.15
C LYS A 109 -1.58 -21.40 0.91
N MET A 110 -1.34 -22.51 0.21
CA MET A 110 -0.56 -22.51 -1.04
C MET A 110 -1.20 -21.64 -2.12
N GLN A 111 -2.52 -21.71 -2.29
CA GLN A 111 -3.24 -20.87 -3.24
C GLN A 111 -3.09 -19.37 -2.90
N VAL A 112 -3.15 -19.00 -1.62
CA VAL A 112 -2.91 -17.63 -1.17
C VAL A 112 -1.47 -17.20 -1.46
N TYR A 113 -0.46 -18.04 -1.19
CA TYR A 113 0.94 -17.73 -1.51
C TYR A 113 1.15 -17.52 -3.02
N CYS A 114 0.57 -18.37 -3.87
CA CYS A 114 0.63 -18.20 -5.32
C CYS A 114 0.02 -16.86 -5.77
N VAL A 115 -1.11 -16.45 -5.19
CA VAL A 115 -1.74 -15.14 -5.48
C VAL A 115 -0.84 -13.98 -5.06
N LEU A 116 -0.18 -14.05 -3.91
CA LEU A 116 0.76 -13.03 -3.46
C LEU A 116 1.98 -12.91 -4.38
N ILE A 117 2.55 -14.04 -4.80
CA ILE A 117 3.67 -14.08 -5.76
C ILE A 117 3.23 -13.50 -7.11
N ALA A 118 2.08 -13.92 -7.64
CA ALA A 118 1.54 -13.39 -8.88
C ALA A 118 1.34 -11.87 -8.80
N GLN A 119 0.73 -11.37 -7.72
CA GLN A 119 0.53 -9.94 -7.49
C GLN A 119 1.86 -9.18 -7.50
N LEU A 120 2.90 -9.71 -6.85
CA LEU A 120 4.24 -9.10 -6.85
C LEU A 120 4.83 -9.05 -8.26
N LEU A 121 4.76 -10.15 -9.00
CA LEU A 121 5.24 -10.22 -10.39
C LEU A 121 4.51 -9.21 -11.29
N MET A 122 3.18 -9.10 -11.17
CA MET A 122 2.38 -8.12 -11.90
C MET A 122 2.84 -6.69 -11.63
N VAL A 123 3.16 -6.34 -10.37
CA VAL A 123 3.68 -5.01 -10.00
C VAL A 123 5.05 -4.76 -10.63
N VAL A 124 5.95 -5.75 -10.61
CA VAL A 124 7.29 -5.65 -11.23
C VAL A 124 7.17 -5.47 -12.74
N ILE A 125 6.34 -6.28 -13.40
CA ILE A 125 6.10 -6.21 -14.85
C ILE A 125 5.55 -4.84 -15.22
N ARG A 126 4.56 -4.32 -14.48
CA ARG A 126 4.00 -2.98 -14.71
C ARG A 126 5.08 -1.90 -14.63
N LYS A 127 5.96 -1.99 -13.63
CA LYS A 127 7.05 -1.03 -13.42
C LYS A 127 8.07 -1.10 -14.57
N LYS A 128 8.45 -2.30 -15.02
CA LYS A 128 9.37 -2.50 -16.15
C LYS A 128 8.77 -2.06 -17.49
N ALA A 129 7.48 -2.33 -17.71
CA ALA A 129 6.80 -1.99 -18.94
C ALA A 129 6.51 -0.48 -19.08
N ALA A 130 6.62 0.31 -18.00
CA ALA A 130 6.29 1.74 -17.95
C ALA A 130 4.91 2.07 -18.55
N THR A 131 3.95 1.15 -18.41
CA THR A 131 2.64 1.25 -19.06
C THR A 131 1.67 2.10 -18.24
N LYS A 132 0.85 2.89 -18.94
CA LYS A 132 -0.28 3.65 -18.35
C LYS A 132 -1.57 2.82 -18.26
N LYS A 133 -1.57 1.56 -18.75
CA LYS A 133 -2.74 0.68 -18.69
C LYS A 133 -3.16 0.40 -17.24
N SER A 134 -4.46 0.18 -17.05
CA SER A 134 -5.01 -0.20 -15.74
C SER A 134 -4.45 -1.56 -15.30
N PHE A 135 -4.32 -1.75 -14.00
CA PHE A 135 -3.78 -2.99 -13.42
C PHE A 135 -4.64 -4.21 -13.77
N ALA A 136 -5.97 -4.06 -13.73
CA ALA A 136 -6.91 -5.11 -14.10
C ALA A 136 -6.78 -5.51 -15.58
N ASN A 137 -6.69 -4.54 -16.50
CA ASN A 137 -6.54 -4.84 -17.93
C ASN A 137 -5.25 -5.60 -18.20
N MET A 138 -4.16 -5.22 -17.53
CA MET A 138 -2.88 -5.93 -17.64
C MET A 138 -3.00 -7.38 -17.16
N ILE A 139 -3.67 -7.63 -16.03
CA ILE A 139 -3.92 -9.00 -15.55
C ILE A 139 -4.74 -9.81 -16.56
N THR A 140 -5.82 -9.24 -17.09
CA THR A 140 -6.67 -9.90 -18.10
C THR A 140 -5.88 -10.25 -19.36
N VAL A 141 -5.09 -9.30 -19.87
CA VAL A 141 -4.27 -9.50 -21.07
C VAL A 141 -3.23 -10.60 -20.85
N ILE A 142 -2.51 -10.59 -19.73
CA ILE A 142 -1.54 -11.64 -19.41
C ILE A 142 -2.24 -12.98 -19.24
N ARG A 143 -3.40 -13.03 -18.57
CA ARG A 143 -4.19 -14.25 -18.41
C ARG A 143 -4.63 -14.85 -19.75
N LEU A 144 -5.09 -14.03 -20.69
CA LEU A 144 -5.54 -14.48 -22.01
C LEU A 144 -4.39 -14.94 -22.90
N HIS A 145 -3.22 -14.31 -22.77
CA HIS A 145 -2.07 -14.57 -23.64
C HIS A 145 -0.93 -15.34 -22.95
N LEU A 146 -1.19 -15.96 -21.80
CA LEU A 146 -0.19 -16.70 -21.04
C LEU A 146 0.42 -17.86 -21.86
N MET A 147 -0.39 -18.45 -22.74
CA MET A 147 0.00 -19.56 -23.62
C MET A 147 0.55 -19.11 -24.97
N SER A 148 0.65 -17.79 -25.19
CA SER A 148 1.10 -17.23 -26.47
C SER A 148 2.61 -16.98 -26.42
N TYR A 149 3.32 -17.38 -27.48
CA TYR A 149 4.75 -17.12 -27.65
C TYR A 149 5.00 -15.67 -28.10
N VAL A 150 4.69 -14.70 -27.25
CA VAL A 150 4.90 -13.27 -27.51
C VAL A 150 5.73 -12.66 -26.39
N ASP A 151 6.66 -11.75 -26.74
CA ASP A 151 7.40 -10.98 -25.73
C ASP A 151 6.41 -10.19 -24.85
N LEU A 152 6.37 -10.56 -23.58
CA LEU A 152 5.42 -10.03 -22.61
C LEU A 152 5.56 -8.51 -22.40
N LEU A 153 6.78 -7.98 -22.44
CA LEU A 153 7.04 -6.56 -22.20
C LEU A 153 6.65 -5.72 -23.41
N GLU A 154 6.92 -6.22 -24.63
CA GLU A 154 6.47 -5.59 -25.87
C GLU A 154 4.93 -5.63 -25.95
N PHE A 155 4.32 -6.76 -25.61
CA PHE A 155 2.88 -6.95 -25.64
C PHE A 155 2.11 -6.08 -24.63
N ILE A 156 2.64 -5.91 -23.43
CA ILE A 156 2.01 -5.04 -22.42
C ILE A 156 2.09 -3.57 -22.83
N LYS A 157 3.19 -3.14 -23.48
CA LYS A 157 3.36 -1.79 -24.01
C LYS A 157 2.41 -1.53 -25.18
N ASP A 158 2.44 -2.38 -26.19
CA ASP A 158 1.60 -2.30 -27.39
C ASP A 158 1.16 -3.69 -27.82
N THR A 159 -0.11 -4.01 -27.54
CA THR A 159 -0.71 -5.32 -27.78
C THR A 159 -0.79 -5.63 -29.27
N TYR A 160 -1.01 -4.62 -30.10
CA TYR A 160 -1.22 -4.81 -31.55
C TYR A 160 0.12 -4.90 -32.29
N LYS A 161 1.09 -4.07 -31.91
CA LYS A 161 2.43 -4.10 -32.52
C LYS A 161 3.19 -5.37 -32.19
N ALA A 162 3.13 -5.84 -30.95
CA ALA A 162 3.79 -7.07 -30.52
C ALA A 162 3.22 -8.31 -31.22
N TRP A 163 1.89 -8.40 -31.33
CA TRP A 163 1.23 -9.53 -32.01
C TRP A 163 1.55 -9.56 -33.52
N ARG A 164 1.55 -8.39 -34.18
CA ARG A 164 1.95 -8.30 -35.60
C ARG A 164 3.40 -8.68 -35.83
N LYS A 165 4.32 -8.32 -34.93
CA LYS A 165 5.74 -8.65 -35.09
C LYS A 165 6.01 -10.16 -35.02
N THR A 166 5.33 -10.88 -34.13
CA THR A 166 5.45 -12.34 -34.04
C THR A 166 4.75 -13.09 -35.18
N HIS A 167 3.60 -12.61 -35.65
CA HIS A 167 2.83 -13.32 -36.70
C HIS A 167 3.19 -12.90 -38.14
N ASN A 168 3.66 -11.66 -38.36
CA ASN A 168 4.13 -11.23 -39.68
C ASN A 168 5.53 -11.77 -40.01
N ALA A 169 6.34 -12.14 -39.01
CA ALA A 169 7.60 -12.83 -39.25
C ALA A 169 7.37 -14.21 -39.90
N SER A 170 6.23 -14.87 -39.59
CA SER A 170 5.83 -16.14 -40.19
C SER A 170 5.44 -16.01 -41.67
N PHE A 171 4.85 -14.89 -42.07
CA PHE A 171 4.47 -14.60 -43.46
C PHE A 171 5.63 -14.11 -44.34
N ALA A 172 6.79 -13.81 -43.74
CA ALA A 172 7.99 -13.43 -44.50
C ALA A 172 8.78 -14.64 -45.04
N PHE A 173 8.38 -15.87 -44.69
CA PHE A 173 9.00 -17.12 -45.15
C PHE A 173 8.09 -18.01 -46.02
N SER A 174 6.97 -17.49 -46.52
CA SER A 174 6.20 -18.16 -47.57
C SER A 174 6.43 -17.44 -48.90
N THR A 175 7.18 -18.12 -49.77
CA THR A 175 7.46 -17.91 -51.22
C THR A 175 6.64 -16.87 -51.95
#